data_AF-A0A9Q3FRL7-F1
#
_entry.id   AF-A0A9Q3FRL7-F1
#
_cell.length_a   1.000
_cell.length_b   1.000
_cell.length_c   1.000
_cell.angle_alpha   90.00
_cell.angle_beta   90.00
_cell.angle_gamma   90.00
#
_symmetry.space_group_name_H-M   'P 1'
#
loop_
_entity.id
_entity.type
_entity.pdbx_description
1 polymer ?
#
loop_
_entity_poly.entity_id
_entity_poly.type
_entity_poly.pdbx_seq_one_letter_code
_entity_poly.pdbx_strand_id
1 'polypeptide(L)'
;MVYQIKTSTWRPNWTWWKIQIINKWANGAWRFKVETAFEFSRFNSDKDKALPWFFQQKGRLTAFYPDMSQFTIHRKILRECGGDLEHAVKSRTTEQSSAEDIINILEELTTRTRIGSSRVNLKTRLNTSRNNSVDKNPKENSNNVKYESADIIIKCHICQNTTHLANKCPKRGNINEIDI
;
A
#
# COMPACT_ATOMS: atom_id res chain seq x y z
N MET A 1 -62.40 38.01 -23.04
CA MET A 1 -61.39 37.69 -22.00
C MET A 1 -60.69 36.41 -22.43
N VAL A 2 -59.42 36.47 -22.80
CA VAL A 2 -58.64 35.29 -23.20
C VAL A 2 -57.82 34.87 -21.99
N TYR A 3 -58.17 33.73 -21.39
CA TYR A 3 -57.36 33.11 -20.34
C TYR A 3 -56.13 32.49 -21.01
N GLN A 4 -54.96 33.11 -20.83
CA GLN A 4 -53.69 32.45 -21.16
C GLN A 4 -53.42 31.36 -20.12
N ILE A 5 -53.56 30.11 -20.54
CA ILE A 5 -53.09 28.94 -19.79
C ILE A 5 -51.56 29.04 -19.75
N LYS A 6 -50.99 29.31 -18.57
CA LYS A 6 -49.55 29.23 -18.34
C LYS A 6 -49.11 27.80 -18.62
N THR A 7 -48.47 27.58 -19.76
CA THR A 7 -47.74 26.34 -20.03
C THR A 7 -46.63 26.24 -18.98
N SER A 8 -46.65 25.17 -18.18
CA SER A 8 -45.58 24.86 -17.26
C SER A 8 -44.30 24.69 -18.08
N THR A 9 -43.35 25.61 -17.91
CA THR A 9 -42.06 25.52 -18.57
C THR A 9 -41.34 24.30 -18.01
N TRP A 10 -41.32 23.19 -18.76
CA TRP A 10 -40.56 22.00 -18.40
C TRP A 10 -39.09 22.40 -18.29
N ARG A 11 -38.59 22.48 -17.06
CA ARG A 11 -37.17 22.66 -16.78
C ARG A 11 -36.59 21.30 -16.44
N PRO A 12 -35.68 20.77 -17.25
CA PRO A 12 -35.01 19.53 -16.91
C PRO A 12 -34.28 19.69 -15.58
N ASN A 13 -34.59 18.80 -14.65
CA ASN A 13 -33.89 18.73 -13.37
C ASN A 13 -32.47 18.16 -13.56
N TRP A 14 -31.64 18.26 -12.52
CA TRP A 14 -30.25 17.80 -12.59
C TRP A 14 -30.12 16.31 -12.95
N THR A 15 -31.02 15.47 -12.44
CA THR A 15 -31.04 14.04 -12.75
C THR A 15 -31.19 13.79 -14.25
N TRP A 16 -32.08 14.54 -14.91
CA TRP A 16 -32.27 14.46 -16.35
C TRP A 16 -31.00 14.86 -17.11
N TRP A 17 -30.38 15.98 -16.75
CA TRP A 17 -29.12 16.42 -17.36
C TRP A 17 -27.99 15.40 -17.17
N LYS A 18 -27.89 14.81 -15.98
CA LYS A 18 -26.91 13.76 -15.68
C LYS A 18 -27.08 12.56 -16.62
N ILE A 19 -28.32 12.12 -16.85
CA ILE A 19 -28.62 11.03 -17.80
C ILE A 19 -28.20 11.42 -19.23
N GLN A 20 -28.53 12.63 -19.68
CA GLN A 20 -28.15 13.07 -21.03
C GLN A 20 -26.65 13.17 -21.24
N ILE A 21 -25.91 13.66 -20.23
CA ILE A 21 -24.45 13.72 -20.26
C ILE A 21 -23.86 12.30 -20.34
N ILE A 22 -24.37 11.37 -19.52
CA ILE A 22 -23.96 9.96 -19.58
C ILE A 22 -24.25 9.38 -20.96
N ASN A 23 -25.46 9.55 -21.49
CA ASN A 23 -25.82 9.00 -22.79
C ASN A 23 -24.94 9.53 -23.94
N LYS A 24 -24.56 10.80 -23.88
CA LYS A 24 -23.74 11.43 -24.92
C LYS A 24 -22.25 11.10 -24.81
N TRP A 25 -21.72 11.01 -23.60
CA TRP A 25 -20.26 10.96 -23.35
C TRP A 25 -19.76 9.65 -22.75
N ALA A 26 -20.62 8.84 -22.12
CA ALA A 26 -20.27 7.54 -21.55
C ALA A 26 -20.26 6.44 -22.64
N ASN A 27 -19.41 6.63 -23.66
CA ASN A 27 -19.15 5.59 -24.65
C ASN A 27 -18.35 4.43 -24.03
N GLY A 28 -18.29 3.28 -24.72
CA GLY A 28 -17.60 2.08 -24.22
C GLY A 28 -16.12 2.34 -23.87
N ALA A 29 -15.44 3.19 -24.63
CA ALA A 29 -14.04 3.55 -24.36
C ALA A 29 -13.88 4.36 -23.06
N TRP A 30 -14.82 5.25 -22.73
CA TRP A 30 -14.83 5.95 -21.45
C TRP A 30 -15.06 4.98 -20.29
N ARG A 31 -16.03 4.06 -20.42
CA ARG A 31 -16.30 3.05 -19.38
C ARG A 31 -15.07 2.20 -19.13
N PHE A 32 -14.44 1.70 -20.19
CA PHE A 32 -13.21 0.93 -20.11
C PHE A 32 -12.11 1.72 -19.37
N LYS A 33 -11.86 2.99 -19.74
CA LYS A 33 -10.88 3.85 -19.05
C LYS A 33 -11.16 4.00 -17.56
N VAL A 34 -12.41 4.21 -17.16
CA VAL A 34 -12.79 4.38 -15.74
C VAL A 34 -12.63 3.07 -14.97
N GLU A 35 -13.04 1.94 -15.56
CA GLU A 35 -12.90 0.60 -14.97
C GLU A 35 -11.43 0.24 -14.81
N THR A 36 -10.63 0.40 -15.85
CA THR A 36 -9.17 0.22 -15.81
C THR A 36 -8.53 1.12 -14.75
N ALA A 37 -8.94 2.39 -14.65
CA ALA A 37 -8.44 3.30 -13.62
C ALA A 37 -8.83 2.87 -12.20
N PHE A 38 -9.98 2.22 -12.00
CA PHE A 38 -10.36 1.63 -10.72
C PHE A 38 -9.47 0.41 -10.39
N GLU A 39 -9.30 -0.53 -11.33
CA GLU A 39 -8.53 -1.76 -11.12
C GLU A 39 -7.04 -1.53 -10.84
N PHE A 40 -6.43 -0.53 -11.50
CA PHE A 40 -5.03 -0.19 -11.26
C PHE A 40 -4.80 0.71 -10.05
N SER A 41 -5.86 1.28 -9.46
CA SER A 41 -5.76 2.24 -8.37
C SER A 41 -5.76 1.56 -7.01
N ARG A 42 -4.74 0.74 -6.76
CA ARG A 42 -4.48 0.13 -5.45
C ARG A 42 -4.17 1.18 -4.40
N PHE A 43 -4.67 0.98 -3.19
CA PHE A 43 -4.38 1.89 -2.08
C PHE A 43 -2.94 1.71 -1.60
N ASN A 44 -2.23 2.82 -1.43
CA ASN A 44 -0.88 2.83 -0.89
C ASN A 44 -0.83 3.66 0.40
N SER A 45 -0.63 3.00 1.55
CA SER A 45 -0.60 3.67 2.86
C SER A 45 0.46 4.78 3.00
N ASP A 46 1.53 4.75 2.19
CA ASP A 46 2.61 5.74 2.26
C ASP A 46 2.35 6.98 1.40
N LYS A 47 1.50 6.85 0.37
CA LYS A 47 1.26 7.91 -0.63
C LYS A 47 -0.16 8.47 -0.57
N ASP A 48 -1.13 7.60 -0.32
CA ASP A 48 -2.54 7.92 -0.42
C ASP A 48 -3.12 8.25 0.96
N LYS A 49 -4.01 9.25 0.98
CA LYS A 49 -4.84 9.53 2.14
C LYS A 49 -6.16 8.78 2.01
N ALA A 50 -6.61 8.14 3.10
CA ALA A 50 -7.79 7.29 3.14
C ALA A 50 -9.04 7.98 2.57
N LEU A 51 -9.37 9.17 3.06
CA LEU A 51 -10.58 9.92 2.68
C LEU A 51 -10.65 10.26 1.18
N PRO A 52 -9.70 11.00 0.57
CA PRO A 52 -9.79 11.36 -0.84
C PRO A 52 -9.71 10.14 -1.76
N TRP A 53 -8.90 9.13 -1.41
CA TRP A 53 -8.81 7.90 -2.19
C TRP A 53 -10.14 7.14 -2.19
N PHE A 54 -10.77 6.99 -1.02
CA PHE A 54 -12.05 6.28 -0.89
C PHE A 54 -13.16 6.96 -1.70
N PHE A 55 -13.30 8.29 -1.60
CA PHE A 55 -14.28 9.04 -2.38
C PHE A 55 -14.00 8.97 -3.88
N GLN A 56 -12.74 8.96 -4.30
CA GLN A 56 -12.37 8.79 -5.70
C GLN A 56 -12.80 7.41 -6.22
N GLN A 57 -12.54 6.33 -5.47
CA GLN A 57 -12.97 4.99 -5.87
C GLN A 57 -14.50 4.85 -5.88
N LYS A 58 -15.19 5.40 -4.87
CA LYS A 58 -16.65 5.45 -4.82
C LYS A 58 -17.23 6.20 -6.01
N GLY A 59 -16.63 7.34 -6.37
CA GLY A 59 -17.00 8.13 -7.55
C GLY A 59 -16.83 7.34 -8.85
N ARG A 60 -15.71 6.61 -9.00
CA ARG A 60 -15.49 5.73 -10.17
C ARG A 60 -16.56 4.66 -10.24
N LEU A 61 -16.75 3.86 -9.19
CA LEU A 61 -17.74 2.76 -9.18
C LEU A 61 -19.16 3.24 -9.47
N THR A 62 -19.60 4.33 -8.84
CA THR A 62 -20.94 4.89 -9.07
C THR A 62 -21.11 5.48 -10.48
N ALA A 63 -20.03 5.80 -11.18
CA ALA A 63 -20.08 6.33 -12.54
C ALA A 63 -20.34 5.25 -13.60
N PHE A 64 -19.86 4.01 -13.42
CA PHE A 64 -20.12 2.92 -14.36
C PHE A 64 -21.10 1.85 -13.84
N TYR A 65 -21.34 1.79 -12.52
CA TYR A 65 -22.38 0.96 -11.90
C TYR A 65 -23.28 1.79 -10.97
N PRO A 66 -24.24 2.56 -11.51
CA PRO A 66 -25.12 3.43 -10.71
C PRO A 66 -26.06 2.65 -9.78
N ASP A 67 -26.48 1.45 -10.18
CA ASP A 67 -27.49 0.65 -9.45
C ASP A 67 -26.88 -0.29 -8.40
N MET A 68 -25.59 -0.15 -8.11
CA MET A 68 -24.89 -1.02 -7.16
C MET A 68 -25.20 -0.62 -5.72
N SER A 69 -25.45 -1.61 -4.85
CA SER A 69 -25.67 -1.35 -3.42
C SER A 69 -24.44 -0.74 -2.75
N GLN A 70 -24.65 0.14 -1.76
CA GLN A 70 -23.55 0.78 -1.02
C GLN A 70 -22.60 -0.26 -0.41
N PHE A 71 -23.16 -1.35 0.15
CA PHE A 71 -22.37 -2.47 0.65
C PHE A 71 -21.44 -3.09 -0.40
N THR A 72 -21.97 -3.33 -1.61
CA THR A 72 -21.16 -3.92 -2.70
C THR A 72 -20.08 -2.95 -3.16
N ILE A 73 -20.39 -1.64 -3.21
CA ILE A 73 -19.41 -0.59 -3.50
C ILE A 73 -18.29 -0.63 -2.46
N HIS A 74 -18.63 -0.60 -1.16
CA HIS A 74 -17.65 -0.65 -0.08
C HIS A 74 -16.77 -1.90 -0.16
N ARG A 75 -17.38 -3.08 -0.35
CA ARG A 75 -16.65 -4.34 -0.50
C ARG A 75 -15.69 -4.34 -1.70
N LYS A 76 -16.08 -3.77 -2.83
CA LYS A 76 -15.20 -3.62 -4.01
C LYS A 76 -14.03 -2.69 -3.72
N ILE A 77 -14.27 -1.54 -3.08
CA ILE A 77 -13.21 -0.59 -2.70
C ILE A 77 -12.21 -1.26 -1.75
N LEU A 78 -12.69 -1.97 -0.73
CA LEU A 78 -11.81 -2.63 0.25
C LEU A 78 -10.92 -3.72 -0.35
N ARG A 79 -11.37 -4.38 -1.42
CA ARG A 79 -10.54 -5.34 -2.18
C ARG A 79 -9.33 -4.67 -2.84
N GLU A 80 -9.44 -3.38 -3.17
CA GLU A 80 -8.34 -2.62 -3.77
C GLU A 80 -7.31 -2.13 -2.72
N CYS A 81 -7.60 -2.29 -1.42
CA CYS A 81 -6.58 -2.12 -0.37
C CYS A 81 -5.53 -3.23 -0.42
N GLY A 82 -5.95 -4.47 -0.67
CA GLY A 82 -5.08 -5.65 -0.77
C GLY A 82 -4.35 -6.07 0.52
N GLY A 83 -3.88 -7.31 0.52
CA GLY A 83 -2.98 -7.85 1.55
C GLY A 83 -3.52 -7.77 2.98
N ASP A 84 -2.61 -7.50 3.93
CA ASP A 84 -2.95 -7.42 5.36
C ASP A 84 -3.89 -6.26 5.69
N LEU A 85 -3.84 -5.18 4.89
CA LEU A 85 -4.69 -4.01 5.09
C LEU A 85 -6.15 -4.33 4.77
N GLU A 86 -6.40 -5.05 3.67
CA GLU A 86 -7.73 -5.53 3.31
C GLU A 86 -8.34 -6.38 4.45
N HIS A 87 -7.58 -7.33 4.98
CA HIS A 87 -8.04 -8.18 6.07
C HIS A 87 -8.30 -7.36 7.35
N ALA A 88 -7.39 -6.45 7.70
CA ALA A 88 -7.49 -5.62 8.89
C ALA A 88 -8.68 -4.65 8.87
N VAL A 89 -9.01 -4.10 7.69
CA VAL A 89 -10.20 -3.24 7.56
C VAL A 89 -11.46 -4.10 7.63
N LYS A 90 -11.52 -5.20 6.88
CA LYS A 90 -12.70 -6.10 6.86
C LYS A 90 -13.05 -6.65 8.23
N SER A 91 -12.06 -7.01 9.05
CA SER A 91 -12.32 -7.54 10.39
C SER A 91 -12.90 -6.51 11.37
N ARG A 92 -12.81 -5.21 11.04
CA ARG A 92 -13.32 -4.10 11.86
C ARG A 92 -14.59 -3.46 11.28
N THR A 93 -14.97 -3.79 10.06
CA THR A 93 -16.16 -3.27 9.37
C THR A 93 -17.27 -4.32 9.34
N THR A 94 -18.52 -3.88 9.49
CA THR A 94 -19.71 -4.71 9.29
C THR A 94 -20.38 -4.38 7.95
N GLU A 95 -21.36 -5.18 7.55
CA GLU A 95 -22.10 -4.92 6.30
C GLU A 95 -22.91 -3.60 6.34
N GLN A 96 -23.18 -3.09 7.54
CA GLN A 96 -23.90 -1.85 7.79
C GLN A 96 -22.98 -0.65 8.01
N SER A 97 -21.66 -0.84 7.98
CA SER A 97 -20.71 0.26 8.18
C SER A 97 -20.89 1.35 7.12
N SER A 98 -20.96 2.59 7.60
CA SER A 98 -21.02 3.76 6.74
C SER A 98 -19.68 3.98 6.02
N ALA A 99 -19.69 4.82 4.98
CA ALA A 99 -18.45 5.21 4.31
C ALA A 99 -17.49 5.92 5.29
N GLU A 100 -18.03 6.69 6.23
CA GLU A 100 -17.27 7.41 7.25
C GLU A 100 -16.59 6.45 8.22
N ASP A 101 -17.30 5.42 8.70
CA ASP A 101 -16.74 4.40 9.59
C ASP A 101 -15.57 3.69 8.92
N ILE A 102 -15.73 3.32 7.65
CA ILE A 102 -14.69 2.63 6.88
C ILE A 102 -13.46 3.54 6.69
N ILE A 103 -13.68 4.82 6.39
CA ILE A 103 -12.59 5.80 6.22
C ILE A 103 -11.85 6.00 7.54
N ASN A 104 -12.57 6.16 8.66
CA ASN A 104 -11.98 6.33 9.98
C ASN A 104 -11.12 5.12 10.37
N ILE A 105 -11.62 3.90 10.13
CA ILE A 105 -10.86 2.65 10.36
C ILE A 105 -9.62 2.60 9.46
N LEU A 106 -9.76 2.94 8.18
CA LEU A 106 -8.64 2.94 7.23
C LEU A 106 -7.57 3.97 7.62
N GLU A 107 -7.98 5.15 8.08
CA GLU A 107 -7.08 6.18 8.59
C GLU A 107 -6.39 5.74 9.88
N GLU A 108 -7.12 5.11 10.81
CA GLU A 108 -6.53 4.54 12.02
C GLU A 108 -5.48 3.48 11.70
N LEU A 109 -5.77 2.56 10.76
CA LEU A 109 -4.86 1.46 10.44
C LEU A 109 -3.57 1.95 9.74
N THR A 110 -3.70 2.94 8.89
CA THR A 110 -2.56 3.52 8.16
C THR A 110 -1.70 4.40 9.06
N THR A 111 -2.32 5.24 9.89
CA THR A 111 -1.61 6.19 10.76
C THR A 111 -1.06 5.54 12.04
N ARG A 112 -1.86 4.73 12.73
CA ARG A 112 -1.53 4.20 14.05
C ARG A 112 -0.82 2.86 14.01
N THR A 113 -1.28 1.93 13.17
CA THR A 113 -0.67 0.59 13.08
C THR A 113 0.37 0.45 11.97
N ARG A 114 0.47 1.43 11.05
CA ARG A 114 1.35 1.39 9.86
C ARG A 114 1.19 0.12 9.02
N ILE A 115 -0.01 -0.47 9.03
CA ILE A 115 -0.32 -1.64 8.19
C ILE A 115 -0.38 -1.18 6.74
N GLY A 116 0.25 -1.95 5.84
CA GLY A 116 0.37 -1.60 4.43
C GLY A 116 1.42 -0.52 4.11
N SER A 117 2.12 0.04 5.11
CA SER A 117 3.30 0.87 4.87
C SER A 117 4.45 -0.03 4.40
N SER A 118 5.04 0.30 3.26
CA SER A 118 6.26 -0.35 2.81
C SER A 118 7.34 0.02 3.82
N ARG A 119 7.63 -0.87 4.77
CA ARG A 119 8.84 -0.79 5.58
C ARG A 119 10.02 -0.84 4.63
N VAL A 120 10.45 0.32 4.15
CA VAL A 120 11.70 0.47 3.41
C VAL A 120 12.74 -0.12 4.34
N ASN A 121 13.26 -1.28 3.98
CA ASN A 121 14.40 -1.85 4.66
C ASN A 121 15.48 -0.76 4.68
N LEU A 122 15.69 -0.15 5.84
CA LEU A 122 16.72 0.85 6.10
C LEU A 122 18.11 0.19 6.09
N LYS A 123 18.35 -0.75 5.18
CA LYS A 123 19.64 -1.37 4.93
C LYS A 123 20.27 -0.88 3.62
N THR A 124 19.53 -0.20 2.75
CA THR A 124 20.06 0.19 1.42
C THR A 124 20.41 1.67 1.30
N ARG A 125 20.07 2.55 2.27
CA ARG A 125 20.40 3.99 2.21
C ARG A 125 21.77 4.39 2.78
N LEU A 126 22.61 3.44 3.19
CA LEU A 126 23.98 3.74 3.66
C LEU A 126 25.07 3.51 2.60
N ASN A 127 24.74 2.94 1.43
CA ASN A 127 25.76 2.55 0.43
C ASN A 127 25.79 3.43 -0.83
N THR A 128 25.12 4.59 -0.86
CA THR A 128 25.08 5.44 -2.08
C THR A 128 25.66 6.84 -1.86
N SER A 129 26.55 7.01 -0.87
CA SER A 129 27.35 8.23 -0.75
C SER A 129 28.77 7.84 -0.40
N ARG A 130 29.53 7.42 -1.41
CA ARG A 130 31.01 7.32 -1.47
C ARG A 130 31.34 6.56 -2.74
N ASN A 131 31.35 7.25 -3.88
CA ASN A 131 32.09 6.82 -5.07
C ASN A 131 32.29 8.07 -5.93
N ASN A 132 33.19 8.94 -5.48
CA ASN A 132 33.89 9.92 -6.30
C ASN A 132 35.19 10.26 -5.56
N SER A 133 36.17 9.36 -5.64
CA SER A 133 37.60 9.71 -5.65
C SER A 133 38.43 8.45 -5.86
N VAL A 134 39.11 8.44 -7.00
CA VAL A 134 40.25 7.59 -7.32
C VAL A 134 41.32 7.80 -6.25
N ASP A 135 41.78 6.73 -5.57
CA ASP A 135 43.20 6.33 -5.53
C ASP A 135 43.47 5.15 -4.55
N LYS A 136 44.24 4.19 -5.07
CA LYS A 136 45.24 3.28 -4.46
C LYS A 136 45.07 2.79 -3.00
N ASN A 137 44.92 1.48 -2.88
CA ASN A 137 45.42 0.64 -1.77
C ASN A 137 46.95 0.83 -1.59
N PRO A 138 47.59 0.55 -0.42
CA PRO A 138 47.35 -0.69 0.35
C PRO A 138 47.57 -0.67 1.90
N LYS A 139 47.04 -1.75 2.52
CA LYS A 139 47.51 -2.49 3.72
C LYS A 139 47.33 -1.92 5.16
N GLU A 140 46.67 -2.78 5.93
CA GLU A 140 46.95 -3.23 7.31
C GLU A 140 46.79 -2.32 8.53
N ASN A 141 46.31 -2.99 9.58
CA ASN A 141 46.37 -2.72 11.00
C ASN A 141 45.27 -1.93 11.71
N SER A 142 45.14 -2.36 12.95
CA SER A 142 44.00 -2.35 13.85
C SER A 142 43.65 -0.97 14.41
N ASN A 143 42.39 -0.80 14.81
CA ASN A 143 41.99 -0.69 16.22
C ASN A 143 40.53 -0.25 16.38
N ASN A 144 39.78 -1.09 17.09
CA ASN A 144 38.71 -0.80 18.05
C ASN A 144 37.80 0.42 17.84
N VAL A 145 36.50 0.13 17.67
CA VAL A 145 35.46 0.89 18.38
C VAL A 145 34.52 -0.10 19.06
N LYS A 146 34.48 -0.01 20.39
CA LYS A 146 33.62 -0.75 21.31
C LYS A 146 32.16 -0.37 21.06
N TYR A 147 31.27 -1.36 21.06
CA TYR A 147 29.88 -1.16 21.43
C TYR A 147 29.60 -1.97 22.69
N GLU A 148 29.46 -1.26 23.80
CA GLU A 148 28.83 -1.76 25.02
C GLU A 148 27.35 -1.97 24.73
N SER A 149 26.92 -3.23 24.70
CA SER A 149 25.52 -3.61 24.85
C SER A 149 25.47 -5.04 25.38
N ALA A 150 25.13 -5.18 26.66
CA ALA A 150 24.65 -6.35 27.41
C ALA A 150 25.18 -7.75 27.02
N ASP A 151 25.82 -8.40 27.97
CA ASP A 151 26.49 -9.72 27.93
C ASP A 151 25.71 -10.87 27.26
N ILE A 152 25.68 -10.89 25.92
CA ILE A 152 25.43 -12.11 25.16
C ILE A 152 26.78 -12.64 24.73
N ILE A 153 27.35 -13.55 25.54
CA ILE A 153 28.58 -14.27 25.20
C ILE A 153 28.25 -15.22 24.05
N ILE A 154 28.38 -14.76 22.81
CA ILE A 154 28.17 -15.59 21.62
C ILE A 154 29.37 -16.54 21.50
N LYS A 155 29.18 -17.80 21.90
CA LYS A 155 30.16 -18.88 21.73
C LYS A 155 30.07 -19.44 20.31
N CYS A 156 31.21 -19.78 19.72
CA CYS A 156 31.28 -20.53 18.48
C CYS A 156 30.58 -21.88 18.64
N HIS A 157 29.53 -22.17 17.86
CA HIS A 157 28.82 -23.45 17.98
C HIS A 157 29.66 -24.68 17.53
N ILE A 158 30.79 -24.47 16.85
CA ILE A 158 31.66 -25.55 16.34
C ILE A 158 32.75 -25.93 17.35
N CYS A 159 33.35 -24.95 18.03
CA CYS A 159 34.46 -25.21 18.97
C CYS A 159 34.28 -24.57 20.35
N GLN A 160 33.11 -23.99 20.62
CA GLN A 160 32.67 -23.40 21.90
C GLN A 160 33.51 -22.22 22.43
N ASN A 161 34.50 -21.76 21.66
CA ASN A 161 35.31 -20.59 21.98
C ASN A 161 34.55 -19.28 21.76
N THR A 162 34.84 -18.28 22.59
CA THR A 162 34.22 -16.94 22.54
C THR A 162 34.98 -15.95 21.66
N THR A 163 36.16 -16.33 21.17
CA THR A 163 37.07 -15.46 20.41
C THR A 163 36.66 -15.27 18.94
N HIS A 164 35.72 -16.08 18.44
CA HIS A 164 35.27 -16.03 17.06
C HIS A 164 33.85 -16.59 16.89
N LEU A 165 33.21 -16.23 15.77
CA LEU A 165 31.92 -16.77 15.35
C LEU A 165 32.12 -18.06 14.54
N ALA A 166 31.12 -18.97 14.53
CA ALA A 166 31.18 -20.27 13.85
C ALA A 166 31.58 -20.19 12.37
N ASN A 167 31.19 -19.11 11.68
CA ASN A 167 31.50 -18.91 10.27
C ASN A 167 32.99 -18.72 10.00
N LYS A 168 33.76 -18.29 11.00
CA LYS A 168 35.22 -18.10 10.96
C LYS A 168 35.94 -19.13 11.84
N CYS A 169 35.30 -20.26 12.14
CA CYS A 169 35.91 -21.28 12.98
C CYS A 169 37.01 -22.02 12.21
N PRO A 170 38.24 -22.08 12.74
CA PRO A 170 39.34 -22.80 12.10
C PRO A 170 39.13 -24.32 12.11
N LYS A 171 38.20 -24.84 12.92
CA LYS A 171 37.82 -26.27 12.95
C LYS A 171 36.69 -26.62 11.98
N ARG A 172 36.23 -25.67 11.15
CA ARG A 172 35.23 -25.95 10.13
C ARG A 172 35.88 -26.76 9.01
N GLY A 173 35.73 -28.08 9.06
CA GLY A 173 36.20 -29.00 8.02
C GLY A 173 35.61 -28.64 6.65
N ASN A 174 36.43 -28.75 5.61
CA ASN A 174 36.03 -28.52 4.23
C ASN A 174 35.18 -29.71 3.77
N ILE A 175 33.98 -29.48 3.21
CA ILE A 175 33.02 -30.56 2.86
C ILE A 175 33.44 -31.38 1.62
N ASN A 176 34.65 -31.18 1.08
CA ASN A 176 35.09 -31.79 -0.18
C ASN A 176 36.22 -32.81 -0.01
N GLU A 177 36.14 -33.70 0.98
CA GLU A 177 36.90 -34.96 0.96
C GLU A 177 35.91 -36.11 0.72
N ILE A 178 35.84 -36.53 -0.55
CA ILE A 178 35.21 -37.79 -0.96
C ILE A 178 36.35 -38.81 -0.98
N ASP A 179 36.32 -39.76 -0.05
CA ASP A 179 37.17 -40.96 -0.11
C ASP A 179 36.70 -41.86 -1.26
N ILE A 180 37.66 -42.28 -2.10
CA ILE A 180 37.54 -43.39 -3.07
C ILE A 180 38.01 -44.67 -2.37
#